data_AF-A0A183A6F5-F1
#
_entry.id   AF-A0A183A6F5-F1
#
_cell.length_a   1.000
_cell.length_b   1.000
_cell.length_c   1.000
_cell.angle_alpha   90.00
_cell.angle_beta   90.00
_cell.angle_gamma   90.00
#
_symmetry.space_group_name_H-M   'P 1'
#
loop_
_entity.id
_entity.type
_entity.pdbx_description
1 polymer ?
#
loop_
_entity_poly.entity_id
_entity_poly.type
_entity_poly.pdbx_seq_one_letter_code
_entity_poly.pdbx_strand_id
1 'polypeptide(L)'
;MLYPAQLSHFYFTGTLLTSYRGLDQLLVKITDNAKTIMADSVNNYVSINSTDVYSSLLTFVMPAMKCCGVMNGSDFDQSTTFQRDYSYNGQQITLRYPVPCCKFDGSYKPQANCPVDFNSSNSNINQGCWPLLQTELDQYGRIVAYVCLGIIGLQVNTNTSTDSESGIKAIEESAITKSESCAVKDAVNRQPHYMDGAGEKFNEDDFQARQSG
;
A
#
# COMPACT_ATOMS: atom_id res chain seq x y z
N MET A 1 43.40 29.86 -17.78
CA MET A 1 42.03 30.34 -18.02
C MET A 1 41.18 29.15 -18.40
N LEU A 2 40.34 28.64 -17.50
CA LEU A 2 39.40 27.55 -17.74
C LEU A 2 37.98 28.11 -17.63
N TYR A 3 37.16 27.82 -18.64
CA TYR A 3 35.84 28.41 -18.89
C TYR A 3 34.82 28.09 -17.77
N PRO A 4 33.99 29.05 -17.32
CA PRO A 4 32.98 28.84 -16.28
C PRO A 4 31.77 27.96 -16.71
N ALA A 5 31.66 27.57 -17.98
CA ALA A 5 30.50 26.83 -18.51
C ALA A 5 30.53 25.30 -18.25
N GLN A 6 31.65 24.73 -17.79
CA GLN A 6 31.74 23.28 -17.53
C GLN A 6 31.39 22.87 -16.09
N LEU A 7 31.38 23.80 -15.12
CA LEU A 7 30.98 23.48 -13.75
C LEU A 7 29.46 23.24 -13.63
N SER A 8 28.62 24.01 -14.32
CA SER A 8 27.16 23.89 -14.24
C SER A 8 26.64 22.52 -14.69
N HIS A 9 27.23 21.93 -15.73
CA HIS A 9 26.88 20.59 -16.19
C HIS A 9 27.26 19.49 -15.20
N PHE A 10 28.43 19.58 -14.55
CA PHE A 10 28.86 18.61 -13.53
C PHE A 10 28.01 18.66 -12.26
N TYR A 11 27.61 19.86 -11.84
CA TYR A 11 26.69 20.05 -10.71
C TYR A 11 25.30 19.49 -11.00
N PHE A 12 24.79 19.67 -12.22
CA PHE A 12 23.48 19.16 -12.62
C PHE A 12 23.47 17.63 -12.72
N THR A 13 24.51 17.01 -13.29
CA THR A 13 24.61 15.54 -13.34
C THR A 13 24.87 14.92 -11.96
N GLY A 14 25.62 15.61 -11.09
CA GLY A 14 25.92 15.15 -9.73
C GLY A 14 24.69 15.18 -8.82
N THR A 15 23.91 16.27 -8.85
CA THR A 15 22.65 16.40 -8.09
C THR A 15 21.61 15.39 -8.56
N LEU A 16 21.44 15.21 -9.88
CA LEU A 16 20.52 14.22 -10.43
C LEU A 16 20.86 12.79 -9.96
N LEU A 17 22.13 12.39 -10.00
CA LEU A 17 22.60 11.08 -9.54
C LEU A 17 22.40 10.87 -8.03
N THR A 18 22.60 11.89 -7.20
CA THR A 18 22.30 11.82 -5.76
C THR A 18 20.80 11.73 -5.47
N SER A 19 19.97 12.43 -6.24
CA SER A 19 18.51 12.35 -6.13
C SER A 19 17.99 10.97 -6.49
N TYR A 20 18.54 10.30 -7.51
CA TYR A 20 18.20 8.92 -7.85
C TYR A 20 18.55 7.94 -6.73
N ARG A 21 19.74 8.07 -6.13
CA ARG A 21 20.16 7.22 -5.00
C ARG A 21 19.30 7.42 -3.76
N GLY A 22 18.93 8.67 -3.46
CA GLY A 22 18.01 8.97 -2.35
C GLY A 22 16.63 8.36 -2.58
N LEU A 23 16.13 8.40 -3.82
CA LEU A 23 14.85 7.83 -4.17
C LEU A 23 14.84 6.29 -4.08
N ASP A 24 15.88 5.63 -4.59
CA ASP A 24 16.02 4.18 -4.48
C ASP A 24 16.05 3.73 -3.00
N GLN A 25 16.77 4.46 -2.13
CA GLN A 25 16.77 4.16 -0.68
C GLN A 25 15.41 4.39 -0.02
N LEU A 26 14.68 5.43 -0.42
CA LEU A 26 13.34 5.70 0.10
C LEU A 26 12.36 4.58 -0.31
N LEU A 27 12.40 4.14 -1.57
CA LEU A 27 11.57 3.05 -2.08
C LEU A 27 11.82 1.74 -1.32
N VAL A 28 13.09 1.41 -1.02
CA VAL A 28 13.44 0.22 -0.23
C VAL A 28 12.83 0.31 1.18
N LYS A 29 12.93 1.46 1.86
CA LYS A 29 12.34 1.62 3.21
C LYS A 29 10.82 1.51 3.21
N ILE A 30 10.15 2.11 2.23
CA ILE A 30 8.69 2.02 2.10
C ILE A 30 8.28 0.57 1.87
N THR A 31 9.02 -0.14 1.02
CA THR A 31 8.82 -1.56 0.73
C THR A 31 8.96 -2.40 2.00
N ASP A 32 10.05 -2.23 2.77
CA ASP A 32 10.25 -2.97 4.03
C ASP A 32 9.15 -2.69 5.07
N ASN A 33 8.71 -1.43 5.18
CA ASN A 33 7.61 -1.06 6.08
C ASN A 33 6.29 -1.70 5.64
N ALA A 34 5.99 -1.68 4.34
CA ALA A 34 4.78 -2.32 3.81
C ALA A 34 4.79 -3.84 4.07
N LYS A 35 5.95 -4.50 3.93
CA LYS A 35 6.10 -5.92 4.26
C LYS A 35 5.85 -6.19 5.74
N THR A 36 6.39 -5.34 6.60
CA THR A 36 6.24 -5.45 8.06
C THR A 36 4.77 -5.30 8.45
N ILE A 37 4.07 -4.29 7.93
CA ILE A 37 2.63 -4.09 8.17
C ILE A 37 1.83 -5.30 7.72
N MET A 38 2.16 -5.89 6.57
CA MET A 38 1.47 -7.09 6.09
C MET A 38 1.71 -8.30 7.00
N ALA A 39 2.95 -8.51 7.46
CA ALA A 39 3.28 -9.57 8.40
C ALA A 39 2.58 -9.40 9.75
N ASP A 40 2.58 -8.18 10.30
CA ASP A 40 1.86 -7.84 11.51
C ASP A 40 0.37 -8.06 11.33
N SER A 41 -0.17 -7.73 10.16
CA SER A 41 -1.58 -7.93 9.87
C SER A 41 -1.95 -9.41 9.86
N VAL A 42 -1.11 -10.27 9.29
CA VAL A 42 -1.34 -11.73 9.28
C VAL A 42 -1.26 -12.31 10.69
N ASN A 43 -0.29 -11.86 11.49
CA ASN A 43 -0.09 -12.32 12.87
C ASN A 43 -1.22 -11.88 13.82
N ASN A 44 -1.84 -10.73 13.54
CA ASN A 44 -2.90 -10.15 14.37
C ASN A 44 -4.30 -10.28 13.74
N TYR A 45 -4.43 -10.98 12.62
CA TYR A 45 -5.72 -11.21 11.97
C TYR A 45 -6.63 -12.03 12.89
N VAL A 46 -7.83 -11.51 13.16
CA VAL A 46 -8.81 -12.16 14.03
C VAL A 46 -9.84 -12.91 13.20
N SER A 47 -10.61 -12.19 12.36
CA SER A 47 -11.65 -12.79 11.51
C SER A 47 -12.11 -11.78 10.44
N ILE A 48 -12.84 -12.27 9.44
CA ILE A 48 -13.38 -11.42 8.36
C ILE A 48 -14.43 -10.42 8.87
N ASN A 49 -15.04 -10.69 10.03
CA ASN A 49 -16.06 -9.85 10.64
C ASN A 49 -15.47 -8.91 11.71
N SER A 50 -14.17 -8.99 11.97
CA SER A 50 -13.53 -8.12 12.95
C SER A 50 -13.32 -6.71 12.38
N THR A 51 -13.58 -5.70 13.19
CA THR A 51 -13.39 -4.28 12.83
C THR A 51 -12.00 -3.77 13.19
N ASP A 52 -11.08 -4.65 13.61
CA ASP A 52 -9.70 -4.26 13.86
C ASP A 52 -8.98 -3.92 12.55
N VAL A 53 -7.98 -3.05 12.65
CA VAL A 53 -7.27 -2.52 11.48
C VAL A 53 -6.56 -3.61 10.67
N TYR A 54 -6.03 -4.64 11.32
CA TYR A 54 -5.29 -5.73 10.70
C TYR A 54 -6.21 -6.66 9.91
N SER A 55 -7.33 -7.05 10.52
CA SER A 55 -8.37 -7.86 9.88
C SER A 55 -9.04 -7.13 8.74
N SER A 56 -9.34 -5.84 8.91
CA SER A 56 -9.94 -5.00 7.87
C SER A 56 -9.00 -4.87 6.67
N LEU A 57 -7.72 -4.61 6.92
CA LEU A 57 -6.71 -4.49 5.88
C LEU A 57 -6.63 -5.79 5.05
N LEU A 58 -6.50 -6.95 5.70
CA LEU A 58 -6.39 -8.21 5.00
C LEU A 58 -7.69 -8.64 4.31
N THR A 59 -8.84 -8.34 4.90
CA THR A 59 -10.16 -8.58 4.28
C THR A 59 -10.30 -7.84 2.96
N PHE A 60 -9.67 -6.68 2.81
CA PHE A 60 -9.63 -5.94 1.55
C PHE A 60 -8.50 -6.40 0.63
N VAL A 61 -7.27 -6.49 1.13
CA VAL A 61 -6.06 -6.71 0.32
C VAL A 61 -6.05 -8.11 -0.32
N MET A 62 -6.40 -9.16 0.44
CA MET A 62 -6.34 -10.54 -0.06
C MET A 62 -7.23 -10.77 -1.29
N PRO A 63 -8.53 -10.39 -1.30
CA PRO A 63 -9.37 -10.54 -2.49
C PRO A 63 -8.99 -9.57 -3.62
N ALA A 64 -8.63 -8.32 -3.31
CA ALA A 64 -8.26 -7.33 -4.33
C ALA A 64 -7.01 -7.74 -5.11
N MET A 65 -6.00 -8.22 -4.41
CA MET A 65 -4.71 -8.64 -4.98
C MET A 65 -4.68 -10.13 -5.37
N LYS A 66 -5.77 -10.87 -5.14
CA LYS A 66 -5.87 -12.32 -5.39
C LYS A 66 -4.71 -13.11 -4.76
N CYS A 67 -4.49 -12.87 -3.48
CA CYS A 67 -3.41 -13.46 -2.70
C CYS A 67 -3.91 -13.93 -1.32
N CYS A 68 -3.04 -14.61 -0.58
CA CYS A 68 -3.32 -15.07 0.77
C CYS A 68 -2.02 -15.06 1.60
N GLY A 69 -2.05 -14.42 2.77
CA GLY A 69 -0.89 -14.29 3.65
C GLY A 69 0.21 -13.37 3.07
N VAL A 70 1.37 -13.36 3.72
CA VAL A 70 2.54 -12.60 3.26
C VAL A 70 3.16 -13.30 2.06
N MET A 71 3.55 -14.56 2.23
CA MET A 71 4.20 -15.41 1.25
C MET A 71 3.25 -16.49 0.72
N ASN A 72 2.30 -16.96 1.54
CA ASN A 72 1.22 -17.86 1.16
C ASN A 72 0.26 -18.07 2.36
N GLY A 73 -0.78 -18.89 2.19
CA GLY A 73 -1.78 -19.14 3.23
C GLY A 73 -1.22 -19.78 4.51
N SER A 74 -0.12 -20.54 4.45
CA SER A 74 0.47 -21.18 5.64
C SER A 74 1.03 -20.18 6.66
N ASP A 75 1.16 -18.90 6.29
CA ASP A 75 1.53 -17.86 7.26
C ASP A 75 0.48 -17.73 8.39
N PHE A 76 -0.78 -18.11 8.15
CA PHE A 76 -1.82 -18.17 9.18
C PHE A 76 -1.74 -19.40 10.08
N ASP A 77 -0.93 -20.42 9.73
CA ASP A 77 -0.78 -21.62 10.56
C ASP A 77 -0.12 -21.30 11.91
N GLN A 78 0.66 -20.20 11.97
CA GLN A 78 1.33 -19.71 13.18
C GLN A 78 0.52 -18.65 13.94
N SER A 79 -0.58 -18.15 13.35
CA SER A 79 -1.39 -17.11 13.98
C SER A 79 -2.20 -17.69 15.15
N THR A 80 -2.00 -17.11 16.33
CA THR A 80 -2.74 -17.46 17.56
C THR A 80 -4.01 -16.61 17.74
N THR A 81 -4.11 -15.49 17.03
CA THR A 81 -5.23 -14.56 17.09
C THR A 81 -6.34 -14.93 16.11
N PHE A 82 -6.00 -15.68 15.05
CA PHE A 82 -6.94 -16.10 14.03
C PHE A 82 -8.00 -17.05 14.60
N GLN A 83 -9.25 -16.56 14.63
CA GLN A 83 -10.42 -17.33 15.01
C GLN A 83 -10.79 -18.28 13.87
N ARG A 84 -10.55 -19.57 14.10
CA ARG A 84 -10.79 -20.62 13.11
C ARG A 84 -12.24 -21.08 13.10
N ASP A 85 -12.96 -20.96 14.21
CA ASP A 85 -14.37 -21.35 14.26
C ASP A 85 -15.23 -20.37 13.49
N TYR A 86 -15.93 -20.85 12.46
CA TYR A 86 -16.69 -20.02 11.55
C TYR A 86 -18.03 -20.66 11.19
N SER A 87 -19.09 -19.85 11.16
CA SER A 87 -20.41 -20.27 10.71
C SER A 87 -20.55 -19.99 9.23
N TYR A 88 -20.68 -21.05 8.43
CA TYR A 88 -20.88 -20.95 6.98
C TYR A 88 -22.13 -21.74 6.58
N ASN A 89 -23.09 -21.07 5.94
CA ASN A 89 -24.39 -21.66 5.55
C ASN A 89 -25.12 -22.39 6.70
N GLY A 90 -25.00 -21.89 7.93
CA GLY A 90 -25.62 -22.48 9.13
C GLY A 90 -24.88 -23.67 9.72
N GLN A 91 -23.72 -24.05 9.16
CA GLN A 91 -22.85 -25.09 9.69
C GLN A 91 -21.60 -24.48 10.33
N GLN A 92 -21.22 -24.98 11.51
CA GLN A 92 -19.94 -24.66 12.13
C GLN A 92 -18.81 -25.45 11.45
N ILE A 93 -17.80 -24.74 10.97
CA ILE A 93 -16.59 -25.30 10.36
C ILE A 93 -15.35 -24.71 11.03
N THR A 94 -14.24 -25.44 10.95
CA THR A 94 -12.93 -24.95 11.38
C THR A 94 -12.13 -24.51 10.15
N LEU A 95 -11.87 -23.21 10.04
CA LEU A 95 -11.12 -22.62 8.96
C LEU A 95 -9.63 -22.98 9.03
N ARG A 96 -9.11 -23.49 7.93
CA ARG A 96 -7.65 -23.64 7.74
C ARG A 96 -7.00 -22.30 7.43
N TYR A 97 -7.61 -21.51 6.55
CA TYR A 97 -7.15 -20.18 6.16
C TYR A 97 -8.31 -19.18 6.23
N PRO A 98 -8.04 -17.86 6.27
CA PRO A 98 -9.09 -16.85 6.28
C PRO A 98 -10.02 -16.92 5.06
N VAL A 99 -11.30 -16.61 5.26
CA VAL A 99 -12.29 -16.52 4.17
C VAL A 99 -11.86 -15.58 3.04
N PRO A 100 -11.20 -14.42 3.28
CA PRO A 100 -10.73 -13.56 2.19
C PRO A 100 -9.66 -14.18 1.29
N CYS A 101 -9.07 -15.32 1.67
CA CYS A 101 -8.19 -16.10 0.78
C CYS A 101 -8.95 -16.88 -0.31
N CYS A 102 -10.27 -17.04 -0.17
CA CYS A 102 -11.12 -17.60 -1.21
C CYS A 102 -11.12 -16.71 -2.46
N LYS A 103 -11.35 -17.31 -3.61
CA LYS A 103 -11.78 -16.55 -4.80
C LYS A 103 -13.24 -16.21 -4.63
N PHE A 104 -13.62 -15.00 -5.00
CA PHE A 104 -15.00 -14.53 -4.95
C PHE A 104 -15.60 -14.51 -6.35
N ASP A 105 -16.88 -14.86 -6.47
CA ASP A 105 -17.64 -14.71 -7.71
C ASP A 105 -18.11 -13.25 -7.91
N GLY A 106 -18.83 -12.99 -9.01
CA GLY A 106 -19.37 -11.67 -9.30
C GLY A 106 -20.45 -11.18 -8.31
N SER A 107 -20.89 -12.03 -7.39
CA SER A 107 -21.83 -11.70 -6.30
C SER A 107 -21.13 -11.60 -4.93
N TYR A 108 -19.80 -11.49 -4.91
CA TYR A 108 -18.99 -11.46 -3.69
C TYR A 108 -19.19 -12.66 -2.76
N LYS A 109 -19.51 -13.82 -3.33
CA LYS A 109 -19.57 -15.08 -2.58
C LYS A 109 -18.31 -15.91 -2.85
N PRO A 110 -17.78 -16.60 -1.84
CA PRO A 110 -16.72 -17.58 -2.05
C PRO A 110 -17.10 -18.59 -3.15
N GLN A 111 -16.18 -18.85 -4.06
CA GLN A 111 -16.39 -19.77 -5.18
C GLN A 111 -16.33 -21.23 -4.71
N ALA A 112 -17.16 -22.06 -5.34
CA ALA A 112 -17.21 -23.51 -5.10
C ALA A 112 -17.40 -23.87 -3.61
N ASN A 113 -16.55 -24.74 -3.07
CA ASN A 113 -16.60 -25.22 -1.69
C ASN A 113 -15.70 -24.42 -0.72
N CYS A 114 -15.15 -23.28 -1.12
CA CYS A 114 -14.43 -22.40 -0.20
C CYS A 114 -15.46 -21.71 0.73
N PRO A 115 -15.24 -21.58 2.06
CA PRO A 115 -14.02 -21.86 2.82
C PRO A 115 -13.99 -23.24 3.50
N VAL A 116 -14.86 -24.18 3.12
CA VAL A 116 -14.88 -25.54 3.70
C VAL A 116 -13.63 -26.32 3.31
N ASP A 117 -13.18 -26.18 2.07
CA ASP A 117 -11.93 -26.77 1.58
C ASP A 117 -11.20 -25.78 0.67
N PHE A 118 -9.89 -25.67 0.85
CA PHE A 118 -9.04 -24.71 0.15
C PHE A 118 -8.15 -25.43 -0.85
N ASN A 119 -8.22 -25.04 -2.11
CA ASN A 119 -7.37 -25.56 -3.17
C ASN A 119 -7.04 -24.47 -4.21
N SER A 120 -6.11 -24.75 -5.12
CA SER A 120 -5.64 -23.79 -6.13
C SER A 120 -6.74 -23.31 -7.09
N SER A 121 -7.83 -24.07 -7.23
CA SER A 121 -8.94 -23.72 -8.13
C SER A 121 -9.87 -22.69 -7.50
N ASN A 122 -10.20 -22.84 -6.22
CA ASN A 122 -11.20 -22.03 -5.52
C ASN A 122 -10.62 -20.94 -4.59
N SER A 123 -9.30 -20.91 -4.39
CA SER A 123 -8.63 -20.02 -3.46
C SER A 123 -7.26 -19.57 -3.95
N ASN A 124 -6.70 -18.54 -3.32
CA ASN A 124 -5.39 -17.98 -3.64
C ASN A 124 -4.32 -18.37 -2.61
N ILE A 125 -4.49 -19.50 -1.92
CA ILE A 125 -3.62 -19.94 -0.80
C ILE A 125 -2.15 -20.16 -1.18
N ASN A 126 -1.86 -20.38 -2.47
CA ASN A 126 -0.49 -20.63 -2.96
C ASN A 126 0.21 -19.35 -3.42
N GLN A 127 -0.45 -18.20 -3.36
CA GLN A 127 0.07 -16.92 -3.83
C GLN A 127 0.13 -15.94 -2.66
N GLY A 128 1.34 -15.56 -2.24
CA GLY A 128 1.53 -14.52 -1.23
C GLY A 128 1.18 -13.13 -1.73
N CYS A 129 0.75 -12.27 -0.82
CA CYS A 129 0.47 -10.87 -1.13
C CYS A 129 1.74 -10.04 -1.31
N TRP A 130 2.82 -10.38 -0.60
CA TRP A 130 4.07 -9.62 -0.65
C TRP A 130 4.75 -9.64 -2.02
N PRO A 131 4.93 -10.80 -2.71
CA PRO A 131 5.56 -10.82 -4.03
C PRO A 131 4.80 -10.01 -5.08
N LEU A 132 3.45 -9.99 -4.99
CA LEU A 132 2.62 -9.20 -5.89
C LEU A 132 2.76 -7.71 -5.59
N LEU A 133 2.59 -7.32 -4.32
CA LEU A 133 2.73 -5.94 -3.90
C LEU A 133 4.12 -5.37 -4.20
N GLN A 134 5.18 -6.14 -3.95
CA GLN A 134 6.54 -5.73 -4.25
C GLN A 134 6.73 -5.46 -5.74
N THR A 135 6.18 -6.31 -6.61
CA THR A 135 6.25 -6.11 -8.07
C THR A 135 5.54 -4.82 -8.48
N GLU A 136 4.36 -4.56 -7.92
CA GLU A 136 3.59 -3.33 -8.16
C GLU A 136 4.33 -2.08 -7.64
N LEU A 137 4.92 -2.15 -6.44
CA LEU A 137 5.70 -1.07 -5.85
C LEU A 137 6.97 -0.77 -6.66
N ASP A 138 7.68 -1.79 -7.12
CA ASP A 138 8.88 -1.61 -7.93
C ASP A 138 8.56 -1.01 -9.32
N GLN A 139 7.46 -1.47 -9.94
CA GLN A 139 7.04 -1.02 -11.26
C GLN A 139 6.47 0.41 -11.23
N TYR A 140 5.58 0.71 -10.29
CA TYR A 140 4.88 1.99 -10.24
C TYR A 140 5.53 3.00 -9.30
N GLY A 141 6.23 2.56 -8.25
CA GLY A 141 6.82 3.45 -7.25
C GLY A 141 7.81 4.44 -7.85
N ARG A 142 8.62 4.02 -8.83
CA ARG A 142 9.52 4.91 -9.57
C ARG A 142 8.76 5.97 -10.36
N ILE A 143 7.70 5.57 -11.06
CA ILE A 143 6.89 6.47 -11.89
C ILE A 143 6.18 7.51 -11.01
N VAL A 144 5.50 7.04 -9.96
CA VAL A 144 4.80 7.93 -9.02
C VAL A 144 5.80 8.89 -8.38
N ALA A 145 6.95 8.40 -7.94
CA ALA A 145 7.99 9.24 -7.37
C ALA A 145 8.46 10.35 -8.33
N TYR A 146 8.71 10.05 -9.61
CA TYR A 146 9.10 11.08 -10.57
C TYR A 146 7.98 12.11 -10.82
N VAL A 147 6.73 11.67 -10.89
CA VAL A 147 5.58 12.58 -11.00
C VAL A 147 5.49 13.48 -9.77
N CYS A 148 5.63 12.92 -8.57
CA CYS A 148 5.61 13.66 -7.31
C CYS A 148 6.72 14.72 -7.27
N LEU A 149 7.96 14.33 -7.62
CA LEU A 149 9.10 15.24 -7.68
C LEU A 149 8.90 16.35 -8.71
N GLY A 150 8.29 16.04 -9.87
CA GLY A 150 7.94 17.03 -10.88
C GLY A 150 6.92 18.06 -10.38
N ILE A 151 5.88 17.62 -9.69
CA ILE A 151 4.87 18.49 -9.08
C ILE A 151 5.50 19.38 -8.00
N ILE A 152 6.32 18.80 -7.12
CA ILE A 152 7.01 19.54 -6.06
C ILE A 152 7.95 20.58 -6.67
N GLY A 153 8.76 20.20 -7.66
CA GLY A 153 9.65 21.13 -8.36
C GLY A 153 8.92 22.29 -9.02
N LEU A 154 7.74 22.05 -9.61
CA LEU A 154 6.90 23.09 -10.18
C LEU A 154 6.37 24.06 -9.11
N GLN A 155 5.93 23.55 -7.96
CA GLN A 155 5.44 24.37 -6.85
C GLN A 155 6.54 25.20 -6.18
N VAL A 156 7.79 24.69 -6.14
CA VAL A 156 8.93 25.46 -5.63
C VAL A 156 9.20 26.65 -6.54
N ASN A 157 9.16 26.48 -7.87
CA ASN A 157 9.41 27.55 -8.84
C ASN A 157 8.34 28.66 -8.83
N THR A 158 7.11 28.38 -8.38
CA THR A 158 6.06 29.41 -8.23
C THR A 158 6.15 30.18 -6.91
N ASN A 159 6.83 29.62 -5.90
CA ASN A 159 6.92 30.18 -4.55
C ASN A 159 8.26 30.89 -4.26
N THR A 160 9.25 30.80 -5.17
CA THR A 160 10.55 31.48 -5.08
C THR A 160 10.50 32.98 -5.40
N SER A 161 9.49 33.70 -4.90
CA SER A 161 9.49 35.17 -4.86
C SER A 161 9.82 35.75 -3.48
N THR A 162 10.13 34.93 -2.47
CA THR A 162 10.54 35.42 -1.14
C THR A 162 11.62 34.54 -0.50
N ASP A 163 12.83 35.11 -0.46
CA ASP A 163 13.95 34.94 0.47
C ASP A 163 14.73 33.61 0.59
N SER A 164 15.98 33.70 0.12
CA SER A 164 17.05 32.71 0.13
C SER A 164 17.84 32.70 1.45
N GLU A 165 17.48 31.83 2.39
CA GLU A 165 18.42 31.08 3.27
C GLU A 165 17.68 30.22 4.32
N SER A 166 16.48 30.61 4.72
CA SER A 166 15.60 29.84 5.62
C SER A 166 14.67 28.86 4.88
N GLY A 167 14.56 28.99 3.55
CA GLY A 167 13.67 28.18 2.72
C GLY A 167 14.07 26.71 2.58
N ILE A 168 15.37 26.36 2.55
CA ILE A 168 15.79 25.00 2.20
C ILE A 168 15.36 23.95 3.24
N LYS A 169 15.40 24.28 4.54
CA LYS A 169 14.91 23.36 5.59
C LYS A 169 13.38 23.22 5.59
N ALA A 170 12.66 24.32 5.35
CA ALA A 170 11.20 24.28 5.21
C ALA A 170 10.75 23.52 3.94
N ILE A 171 11.57 23.55 2.87
CA ILE A 171 11.36 22.78 1.63
C ILE A 171 11.53 21.28 1.88
N GLU A 172 12.49 20.87 2.71
CA GLU A 172 12.73 19.45 3.01
C GLU A 172 11.55 18.82 3.76
N GLU A 173 11.00 19.51 4.77
CA GLU A 173 9.83 19.06 5.53
C GLU A 173 8.55 19.09 4.69
N SER A 174 8.34 20.13 3.87
CA SER A 174 7.14 20.25 3.03
C SER A 174 7.15 19.33 1.80
N ALA A 175 8.33 18.93 1.30
CA ALA A 175 8.46 17.92 0.24
C ALA A 175 8.10 16.52 0.73
N ILE A 176 8.48 16.16 1.96
CA ILE A 176 8.16 14.86 2.57
C ILE A 176 6.64 14.73 2.76
N THR A 177 5.99 15.70 3.41
CA THR A 177 4.53 15.66 3.63
C THR A 177 3.71 15.69 2.33
N LYS A 178 4.18 16.40 1.30
CA LYS A 178 3.49 16.44 -0.01
C LYS A 178 3.74 15.20 -0.86
N SER A 179 4.91 14.56 -0.74
CA SER A 179 5.19 13.30 -1.43
C SER A 179 4.27 12.18 -0.94
N GLU A 180 3.96 12.15 0.35
CA GLU A 180 2.97 11.23 0.94
C GLU A 180 1.56 11.49 0.39
N SER A 181 1.15 12.76 0.28
CA SER A 181 -0.16 13.13 -0.28
C SER A 181 -0.31 12.76 -1.77
N CYS A 182 0.75 12.88 -2.57
CA CYS A 182 0.70 12.54 -3.98
C CYS A 182 0.71 11.02 -4.21
N ALA A 183 1.48 10.26 -3.44
CA ALA A 183 1.47 8.79 -3.49
C ALA A 183 0.10 8.22 -3.12
N VAL A 184 -0.57 8.81 -2.12
CA VAL A 184 -1.93 8.42 -1.70
C VAL A 184 -2.96 8.80 -2.77
N LYS A 185 -2.90 10.00 -3.35
CA LYS A 185 -3.87 10.46 -4.37
C LYS A 185 -3.78 9.65 -5.67
N ASP A 186 -2.59 9.28 -6.10
CA ASP A 186 -2.40 8.43 -7.28
C ASP A 186 -2.85 6.98 -7.05
N ALA A 187 -2.67 6.46 -5.83
CA ALA A 187 -3.17 5.13 -5.44
C ALA A 187 -4.70 5.09 -5.39
N VAL A 188 -5.34 6.16 -4.90
CA VAL A 188 -6.81 6.31 -4.89
C VAL A 188 -7.38 6.46 -6.30
N ASN A 189 -6.71 7.21 -7.18
CA ASN A 189 -7.21 7.50 -8.54
C ASN A 189 -6.98 6.36 -9.56
N ARG A 190 -6.16 5.35 -9.21
CA ARG A 190 -5.94 4.14 -10.02
C ARG A 190 -6.76 2.92 -9.58
N GLN A 191 -7.71 3.09 -8.67
CA GLN A 191 -8.71 2.05 -8.45
C GLN A 191 -9.47 1.80 -9.77
N PRO A 192 -9.55 0.56 -10.28
CA PRO A 192 -10.55 0.25 -11.29
C PRO A 192 -11.91 0.59 -10.68
N HIS A 193 -12.73 1.35 -11.41
CA HIS A 193 -14.15 1.57 -11.10
C HIS A 193 -14.80 0.23 -10.71
N TYR A 194 -14.96 0.00 -9.41
CA TYR A 194 -15.87 -1.00 -8.89
C TYR A 194 -16.84 -0.28 -7.97
N MET A 195 -18.02 -0.02 -8.51
CA MET A 195 -19.08 0.76 -7.88
C MET A 195 -19.72 0.00 -6.72
N ASP A 196 -19.89 0.74 -5.63
CA ASP A 196 -21.09 0.90 -4.80
C ASP A 196 -21.94 -0.34 -4.46
N GLY A 197 -21.79 -0.75 -3.21
CA GLY A 197 -22.68 -1.70 -2.53
C GLY A 197 -22.80 -1.48 -1.03
N ALA A 198 -22.53 -0.28 -0.52
CA ALA A 198 -22.98 0.20 0.80
C ALA A 198 -22.68 1.71 0.86
N GLY A 199 -23.73 2.54 0.83
CA GLY A 199 -23.57 3.98 0.91
C GLY A 199 -23.11 4.40 2.29
N GLU A 200 -21.84 4.75 2.43
CA GLU A 200 -21.39 5.78 3.37
C GLU A 200 -20.32 6.60 2.64
N LYS A 201 -20.66 7.87 2.36
CA LYS A 201 -19.70 8.85 1.85
C LYS A 201 -18.59 8.99 2.89
N PHE A 202 -17.41 8.46 2.59
CA PHE A 202 -16.22 8.77 3.36
C PHE A 202 -15.84 10.22 3.04
N ASN A 203 -16.16 11.12 3.98
CA ASN A 203 -15.91 12.54 3.84
C ASN A 203 -14.48 12.84 4.32
N GLU A 204 -13.76 13.72 3.63
CA GLU A 204 -12.35 14.08 3.88
C GLU A 204 -12.10 14.59 5.32
N ASP A 205 -13.17 15.01 6.01
CA ASP A 205 -13.17 15.53 7.38
C ASP A 205 -12.94 14.44 8.45
N ASP A 206 -13.27 13.16 8.19
CA ASP A 206 -13.16 12.07 9.19
C ASP A 206 -11.72 11.56 9.39
N PHE A 207 -10.84 11.75 8.40
CA PHE A 207 -9.43 11.37 8.50
C PHE A 207 -8.65 12.34 9.41
N GLN A 208 -9.02 13.63 9.39
CA GLN A 208 -8.37 14.66 10.21
C GLN A 208 -8.77 14.57 11.70
N ALA A 209 -9.95 14.06 12.01
CA ALA A 209 -10.42 13.90 13.39
C ALA A 209 -9.71 12.78 14.17
N ARG A 210 -9.14 11.77 13.49
CA ARG A 210 -8.47 10.62 14.13
C ARG A 210 -7.00 10.83 14.47
N GLN A 211 -6.38 11.92 14.03
CA GLN A 211 -4.97 12.22 14.34
C GLN A 211 -4.77 13.14 15.56
N SER A 212 -5.83 13.56 16.24
CA SER A 212 -5.77 14.49 17.38
C SER A 212 -6.37 13.92 18.68
N GLY A 213 -6.45 12.59 18.80
CA GLY A 213 -6.85 11.88 20.02
C GLY A 213 -5.69 11.16 20.69
#